data_AF-A0A421JM15-F1
#
_entry.id   AF-A0A421JM15-F1
#
_cell.length_a   1.000
_cell.length_b   1.000
_cell.length_c   1.000
_cell.angle_alpha   90.00
_cell.angle_beta   90.00
_cell.angle_gamma   90.00
#
_symmetry.space_group_name_H-M   'P 1'
#
loop_
_entity.id
_entity.type
_entity.pdbx_description
1 polymer ?
#
loop_
_entity_poly.entity_id
_entity_poly.type
_entity_poly.pdbx_seq_one_letter_code
_entity_poly.pdbx_strand_id
1 'polypeptide(L)'
;MLNQFSSIGIKDLPINALEIIYHRYIEINDILELHEIFNLEILTTFQLESMPRFRDPYNLGDEIRQLLSNLTNIKHLSLGIPHTRYDGFLDLLKPNSLHSLYLKFSSVDFFSQNILEGQEGSLERIWFCISGICIRDQFRRNNNGIGEMDRILKLNWYRLAPHLKQIGDMVRGGRRFQNLNQVMYNEFCYLIERSTKENISVIPCNLFRSNTSESDFVHTCLYP
;
A
#
# COMPACT_ATOMS: atom_id res chain seq x y z
N MET A 1 20.45 12.79 -13.80
CA MET A 1 19.85 11.77 -14.68
C MET A 1 18.43 12.19 -15.06
N LEU A 2 17.59 12.56 -14.09
CA LEU A 2 16.24 13.12 -14.31
C LEU A 2 16.19 14.29 -15.32
N ASN A 3 17.11 15.26 -15.26
CA ASN A 3 17.18 16.36 -16.25
C ASN A 3 17.43 15.94 -17.71
N GLN A 4 17.97 14.73 -17.97
CA GLN A 4 18.11 14.23 -19.34
C GLN A 4 16.76 13.82 -19.93
N PHE A 5 15.80 13.42 -19.08
CA PHE A 5 14.45 13.04 -19.51
C PHE A 5 13.64 14.25 -20.00
N SER A 6 13.81 15.42 -19.38
CA SER A 6 13.20 16.66 -19.88
C SER A 6 13.65 16.99 -21.29
N SER A 7 14.92 16.77 -21.63
CA SER A 7 15.47 17.09 -22.95
C SER A 7 14.94 16.23 -24.10
N ILE A 8 14.33 15.07 -23.79
CA ILE A 8 13.73 14.18 -24.78
C ILE A 8 12.19 14.28 -24.83
N GLY A 9 11.61 15.27 -24.14
CA GLY A 9 10.16 15.50 -24.18
C GLY A 9 9.35 14.41 -23.48
N ILE A 10 9.88 13.78 -22.42
CA ILE A 10 9.16 12.71 -21.68
C ILE A 10 7.79 13.17 -21.18
N LYS A 11 7.64 14.45 -20.86
CA LYS A 11 6.38 15.05 -20.40
C LYS A 11 5.23 14.88 -21.40
N ASP A 12 5.55 14.84 -22.69
CA ASP A 12 4.57 14.72 -23.77
C ASP A 12 4.27 13.25 -24.12
N LEU A 13 5.01 12.29 -23.53
CA LEU A 13 4.77 10.88 -23.75
C LEU A 13 3.54 10.41 -22.96
N PRO A 14 2.75 9.47 -23.49
CA PRO A 14 1.57 8.93 -22.82
C PRO A 14 1.95 7.90 -21.76
N ILE A 15 2.79 8.28 -20.80
CA ILE A 15 3.21 7.45 -19.68
C ILE A 15 2.07 7.43 -18.67
N ASN A 16 1.42 6.29 -18.49
CA ASN A 16 0.29 6.12 -17.55
C ASN A 16 0.69 5.38 -16.26
N ALA A 17 1.93 4.88 -16.20
CA ALA A 17 2.49 4.18 -15.06
C ALA A 17 3.93 4.65 -14.83
N LEU A 18 4.21 5.10 -13.61
CA LEU A 18 5.51 5.64 -13.23
C LEU A 18 5.99 4.97 -11.94
N GLU A 19 7.19 4.40 -12.01
CA GLU A 19 7.88 3.80 -10.88
C GLU A 19 9.24 4.47 -10.68
N ILE A 20 9.48 4.99 -9.48
CA ILE A 20 10.73 5.66 -9.13
C ILE A 20 11.24 5.09 -7.81
N ILE A 21 12.45 4.56 -7.85
CA ILE A 21 13.13 3.96 -6.70
C ILE A 21 14.42 4.72 -6.44
N TYR A 22 14.50 5.37 -5.28
CA TYR A 22 15.70 6.04 -4.81
C TYR A 22 16.52 5.07 -3.95
N HIS A 23 17.73 4.74 -4.42
CA HIS A 23 18.75 4.03 -3.64
C HIS A 23 19.51 4.94 -2.65
N ARG A 24 19.02 6.17 -2.49
CA ARG A 24 19.50 7.20 -1.55
C ARG A 24 18.30 7.86 -0.87
N TYR A 25 18.57 8.80 0.03
CA TYR A 25 17.53 9.69 0.55
C TYR A 25 16.90 10.50 -0.58
N ILE A 26 15.58 10.62 -0.51
CA ILE A 26 14.84 11.58 -1.32
C ILE A 26 15.06 12.96 -0.68
N GLU A 27 15.49 13.91 -1.48
CA GLU A 27 15.56 15.33 -1.11
C GLU A 27 14.31 16.06 -1.61
N ILE A 28 14.01 17.24 -1.05
CA ILE A 28 12.88 18.08 -1.48
C ILE A 28 12.92 18.32 -2.99
N ASN A 29 14.09 18.68 -3.50
CA ASN A 29 14.29 18.94 -4.93
C ASN A 29 13.99 17.70 -5.80
N ASP A 30 14.27 16.49 -5.29
CA ASP A 30 13.99 15.26 -6.03
C ASP A 30 12.49 15.07 -6.28
N ILE A 31 11.63 15.49 -5.34
CA ILE A 31 10.16 15.43 -5.50
C ILE A 31 9.67 16.53 -6.44
N LEU A 32 10.17 17.75 -6.26
CA LEU A 32 9.76 18.89 -7.08
C LEU A 32 10.07 18.67 -8.57
N GLU A 33 11.22 18.08 -8.89
CA GLU A 33 11.61 17.75 -10.26
C GLU A 33 10.61 16.80 -10.96
N LEU A 34 9.87 15.96 -10.22
CA LEU A 34 8.93 15.01 -10.82
C LEU A 34 7.81 15.70 -11.59
N HIS A 35 7.32 16.83 -11.10
CA HIS A 35 6.28 17.63 -11.77
C HIS A 35 6.77 18.31 -13.03
N GLU A 36 8.07 18.66 -13.05
CA GLU A 36 8.69 19.30 -14.19
C GLU A 36 8.88 18.29 -15.32
N ILE A 37 9.22 17.04 -14.98
CA ILE A 37 9.62 16.00 -15.93
C ILE A 37 8.41 15.21 -16.45
N PHE A 38 7.47 14.85 -15.57
CA PHE A 38 6.37 13.95 -15.91
C PHE A 38 5.03 14.69 -15.93
N ASN A 39 4.16 14.26 -16.84
CA ASN A 39 2.75 14.64 -16.76
C ASN A 39 2.05 13.75 -15.72
N LEU A 40 1.99 14.24 -14.49
CA LEU A 40 1.43 13.46 -13.38
C LEU A 40 -0.10 13.28 -13.48
N GLU A 41 -0.79 14.16 -14.20
CA GLU A 41 -2.24 14.12 -14.33
C GLU A 41 -2.71 12.89 -15.10
N ILE A 42 -1.93 12.40 -16.07
CA ILE A 42 -2.30 11.23 -16.87
C ILE A 42 -1.96 9.89 -16.19
N LEU A 43 -1.27 9.92 -15.05
CA LEU A 43 -0.85 8.71 -14.36
C LEU A 43 -2.05 8.01 -13.73
N THR A 44 -2.12 6.71 -14.01
CA THR A 44 -3.05 5.76 -13.37
C THR A 44 -2.36 4.89 -12.33
N THR A 45 -1.04 4.73 -12.46
CA THR A 45 -0.19 3.99 -11.51
C THR A 45 1.02 4.84 -11.14
N PHE A 46 1.27 4.99 -9.84
CA PHE A 46 2.40 5.74 -9.32
C PHE A 46 3.04 4.99 -8.16
N GLN A 47 4.36 4.82 -8.24
CA GLN A 47 5.17 4.21 -7.20
C GLN A 47 6.38 5.08 -6.92
N LEU A 48 6.54 5.45 -5.65
CA LEU A 48 7.68 6.21 -5.15
C LEU A 48 8.26 5.52 -3.92
N GLU A 49 9.49 5.02 -4.04
CA GLU A 49 10.17 4.32 -2.96
C GLU A 49 11.52 4.97 -2.62
N SER A 50 11.85 5.00 -1.32
CA SER A 50 13.15 5.42 -0.81
C SER A 50 13.76 4.33 0.06
N MET A 51 15.04 4.06 -0.14
CA MET A 51 15.81 3.12 0.69
C MET A 51 16.79 3.84 1.61
N PRO A 52 16.33 4.43 2.73
CA PRO A 52 17.24 5.05 3.67
C PRO A 52 18.11 3.98 4.33
N ARG A 53 19.43 4.20 4.33
CA ARG A 53 20.35 3.29 5.02
C ARG A 53 20.45 3.62 6.50
N PHE A 54 20.63 4.88 6.92
CA PHE A 54 20.69 5.31 8.34
C PHE A 54 20.59 6.84 8.49
N ARG A 55 19.73 7.33 9.40
CA ARG A 55 19.43 8.73 9.85
C ARG A 55 18.09 9.30 9.38
N ASP A 56 17.46 10.02 10.31
CA ASP A 56 16.17 10.72 10.17
C ASP A 56 16.18 11.64 8.95
N PRO A 57 15.35 11.38 7.91
CA PRO A 57 15.11 12.37 6.88
C PRO A 57 14.25 13.50 7.45
N TYR A 58 14.43 14.70 6.89
CA TYR A 58 13.47 15.79 7.03
C TYR A 58 12.06 15.29 6.67
N ASN A 59 11.04 15.76 7.40
CA ASN A 59 9.66 15.41 7.11
C ASN A 59 9.26 15.95 5.71
N LEU A 60 9.19 15.07 4.70
CA LEU A 60 8.78 15.38 3.32
C LEU A 60 7.26 15.44 3.14
N GLY A 61 6.49 15.55 4.23
CA GLY A 61 5.04 15.46 4.19
C GLY A 61 4.41 16.48 3.24
N ASP A 62 4.89 17.72 3.24
CA ASP A 62 4.32 18.79 2.42
C ASP A 62 4.64 18.59 0.92
N GLU A 63 5.87 18.19 0.59
CA GLU A 63 6.28 17.89 -0.78
C GLU A 63 5.51 16.67 -1.33
N ILE A 64 5.32 15.64 -0.51
CA ILE A 64 4.50 14.48 -0.89
C ILE A 64 3.04 14.87 -1.07
N ARG A 65 2.48 15.75 -0.23
CA ARG A 65 1.12 16.28 -0.42
C ARG A 65 1.00 17.03 -1.74
N GLN A 66 1.94 17.91 -2.06
CA GLN A 66 1.99 18.62 -3.35
C GLN A 66 2.13 17.65 -4.52
N LEU A 67 2.93 16.58 -4.37
CA LEU A 67 3.04 15.52 -5.36
C LEU A 67 1.70 14.87 -5.65
N LEU A 68 1.04 14.42 -4.60
CA LEU A 68 -0.22 13.69 -4.68
C LEU A 68 -1.38 14.54 -5.19
N SER A 69 -1.40 15.86 -4.92
CA SER A 69 -2.46 16.75 -5.42
C SER A 69 -2.50 16.85 -6.95
N ASN A 70 -1.42 16.46 -7.63
CA ASN A 70 -1.34 16.44 -9.09
C ASN A 70 -1.69 15.07 -9.70
N LEU A 71 -1.89 14.02 -8.88
CA LEU A 71 -2.23 12.67 -9.32
C LEU A 71 -3.75 12.47 -9.46
N THR A 72 -4.38 13.27 -10.33
CA THR A 72 -5.85 13.37 -10.40
C THR A 72 -6.56 12.11 -10.95
N ASN A 73 -5.85 11.25 -11.68
CA ASN A 73 -6.38 10.03 -12.29
C ASN A 73 -5.85 8.72 -11.68
N ILE A 74 -5.23 8.81 -10.50
CA ILE A 74 -4.56 7.67 -9.87
C ILE A 74 -5.53 6.57 -9.45
N LYS A 75 -5.16 5.33 -9.78
CA LYS A 75 -5.87 4.09 -9.38
C LYS A 75 -5.00 3.18 -8.52
N HIS A 76 -3.70 3.18 -8.76
CA HIS A 76 -2.75 2.35 -8.01
C HIS A 76 -1.64 3.24 -7.46
N LEU A 77 -1.56 3.31 -6.13
CA LEU A 77 -0.60 4.16 -5.43
C LEU A 77 0.31 3.30 -4.54
N SER A 78 1.61 3.46 -4.69
CA SER A 78 2.63 2.87 -3.81
C SER A 78 3.56 3.94 -3.27
N LEU A 79 3.58 4.09 -1.94
CA LEU A 79 4.48 5.01 -1.24
C LEU A 79 5.34 4.22 -0.26
N GLY A 80 6.62 4.17 -0.56
CA GLY A 80 7.65 3.47 0.18
C GLY A 80 8.68 4.41 0.78
N ILE A 81 8.25 5.52 1.41
CA ILE A 81 9.16 6.54 1.95
C ILE A 81 9.17 6.45 3.48
N PRO A 82 10.25 5.95 4.09
CA PRO A 82 10.29 5.79 5.54
C PRO A 82 10.30 7.13 6.26
N HIS A 83 9.83 7.12 7.52
CA HIS A 83 9.80 8.29 8.42
C HIS A 83 8.97 9.49 7.93
N THR A 84 8.25 9.36 6.81
CA THR A 84 7.31 10.38 6.34
C THR A 84 5.96 10.22 7.04
N ARG A 85 5.37 11.33 7.49
CA ARG A 85 3.99 11.35 7.98
C ARG A 85 3.04 11.41 6.80
N TYR A 86 2.09 10.49 6.77
CA TYR A 86 1.07 10.39 5.72
C TYR A 86 -0.28 10.86 6.28
N ASP A 87 -0.29 11.97 7.02
CA ASP A 87 -1.52 12.46 7.62
C ASP A 87 -2.34 13.21 6.55
N GLY A 88 -3.57 12.77 6.29
CA GLY A 88 -4.51 13.43 5.37
C GLY A 88 -4.07 13.48 3.90
N PHE A 89 -3.19 12.59 3.44
CA PHE A 89 -2.79 12.58 2.02
C PHE A 89 -3.86 11.99 1.10
N LEU A 90 -4.67 11.05 1.60
CA LEU A 90 -5.75 10.46 0.82
C LEU A 90 -6.87 11.45 0.54
N ASP A 91 -7.02 12.48 1.37
CA ASP A 91 -7.96 13.59 1.16
C ASP A 91 -7.66 14.41 -0.09
N LEU A 92 -6.42 14.33 -0.60
CA LEU A 92 -5.98 15.01 -1.83
C LEU A 92 -6.33 14.23 -3.08
N LEU A 93 -6.67 12.95 -2.94
CA LEU A 93 -7.03 12.09 -4.05
C LEU A 93 -8.53 12.18 -4.30
N LYS A 94 -8.93 11.95 -5.54
CA LYS A 94 -10.34 11.86 -5.89
C LYS A 94 -11.01 10.76 -5.04
N PRO A 95 -12.16 11.02 -4.40
CA PRO A 95 -12.86 10.01 -3.63
C PRO A 95 -13.21 8.78 -4.48
N ASN A 96 -12.98 7.60 -3.91
CA ASN A 96 -13.21 6.28 -4.50
C ASN A 96 -12.57 6.14 -5.89
N SER A 97 -11.34 6.63 -6.04
CA SER A 97 -10.54 6.45 -7.26
C SER A 97 -9.48 5.36 -7.12
N LEU A 98 -9.02 5.06 -5.91
CA LEU A 98 -7.98 4.08 -5.68
C LEU A 98 -8.54 2.66 -5.68
N HIS A 99 -7.95 1.81 -6.53
CA HIS A 99 -8.18 0.36 -6.56
C HIS A 99 -7.10 -0.38 -5.76
N SER A 100 -5.88 0.15 -5.72
CA SER A 100 -4.79 -0.47 -4.95
C SER A 100 -3.97 0.56 -4.20
N LEU A 101 -3.68 0.29 -2.94
CA LEU A 101 -2.87 1.14 -2.08
C LEU A 101 -1.79 0.33 -1.39
N TYR A 102 -0.54 0.72 -1.59
CA TYR A 102 0.64 0.15 -0.94
C TYR A 102 1.32 1.25 -0.13
N LEU A 103 1.45 1.06 1.18
CA LEU A 103 2.18 2.00 2.03
C LEU A 103 3.19 1.27 2.91
N LYS A 104 4.41 1.82 2.96
CA LYS A 104 5.45 1.43 3.89
C LYS A 104 5.72 2.56 4.86
N PHE A 105 5.29 2.40 6.11
CA PHE A 105 5.39 3.43 7.15
C PHE A 105 5.98 2.87 8.44
N SER A 106 6.35 3.72 9.38
CA SER A 106 6.99 3.32 10.64
C SER A 106 6.04 3.17 11.84
N SER A 107 4.75 3.52 11.71
CA SER A 107 3.79 3.56 12.84
C SER A 107 2.71 2.48 12.77
N VAL A 108 2.24 2.01 13.94
CA VAL A 108 1.26 0.93 14.11
C VAL A 108 -0.20 1.44 14.02
N ASP A 109 -0.42 2.74 14.16
CA ASP A 109 -1.76 3.34 14.35
C ASP A 109 -2.53 3.62 13.05
N PHE A 110 -2.10 3.09 11.91
CA PHE A 110 -2.68 3.43 10.61
C PHE A 110 -4.16 3.02 10.48
N PHE A 111 -4.56 1.88 11.03
CA PHE A 111 -5.93 1.38 10.91
C PHE A 111 -6.94 2.08 11.84
N SER A 112 -6.48 2.72 12.91
CA SER A 112 -7.38 3.33 13.90
C SER A 112 -7.86 4.73 13.50
N GLN A 113 -7.27 5.34 12.47
CA GLN A 113 -7.42 6.76 12.16
C GLN A 113 -8.37 7.06 11.00
N ASN A 114 -9.21 6.12 10.55
CA ASN A 114 -10.07 6.30 9.36
C ASN A 114 -9.30 6.81 8.12
N ILE A 115 -7.99 6.54 8.00
CA ILE A 115 -7.14 7.13 6.95
C ILE A 115 -7.66 6.80 5.54
N LEU A 116 -8.31 5.64 5.39
CA LEU A 116 -8.90 5.18 4.13
C LEU A 116 -10.30 5.75 3.85
N GLU A 117 -10.78 6.66 4.68
CA GLU A 117 -12.07 7.34 4.47
C GLU A 117 -12.08 8.07 3.13
N GLY A 118 -13.18 7.90 2.41
CA GLY A 118 -13.33 8.41 1.05
C GLY A 118 -12.77 7.49 -0.04
N GLN A 119 -12.14 6.36 0.29
CA GLN A 119 -11.64 5.38 -0.69
C GLN A 119 -12.27 3.98 -0.53
N GLU A 120 -13.13 3.77 0.45
CA GLU A 120 -13.65 2.44 0.80
C GLU A 120 -14.55 1.83 -0.28
N GLY A 121 -15.09 2.65 -1.17
CA GLY A 121 -15.95 2.21 -2.26
C GLY A 121 -15.20 1.63 -3.45
N SER A 122 -13.91 1.94 -3.63
CA SER A 122 -13.14 1.50 -4.81
C SER A 122 -11.98 0.58 -4.47
N LEU A 123 -11.48 0.58 -3.24
CA LEU A 123 -10.30 -0.21 -2.87
C LEU A 123 -10.56 -1.71 -3.04
N GLU A 124 -9.74 -2.34 -3.88
CA GLU A 124 -9.72 -3.78 -4.13
C GLU A 124 -8.58 -4.46 -3.36
N ARG A 125 -7.42 -3.78 -3.28
CA ARG A 125 -6.20 -4.32 -2.66
C ARG A 125 -5.52 -3.31 -1.77
N ILE A 126 -5.12 -3.75 -0.59
CA ILE A 126 -4.42 -2.91 0.38
C ILE A 126 -3.15 -3.63 0.83
N TRP A 127 -2.04 -2.92 0.88
CA TRP A 127 -0.78 -3.39 1.46
C TRP A 127 -0.24 -2.39 2.45
N PHE A 128 0.02 -2.85 3.66
CA PHE A 128 0.68 -2.08 4.71
C PHE A 128 1.86 -2.87 5.28
N CYS A 129 3.00 -2.20 5.36
CA CYS A 129 4.19 -2.71 6.01
C CYS A 129 4.69 -1.73 7.04
N ILE A 130 4.77 -2.20 8.28
CA ILE A 130 5.39 -1.46 9.37
C ILE A 130 6.90 -1.68 9.30
N SER A 131 7.63 -0.61 9.00
CA SER A 131 9.07 -0.55 8.71
C SER A 131 9.98 -1.14 9.82
N GLY A 132 9.46 -1.40 11.02
CA GLY A 132 10.17 -2.08 12.10
C GLY A 132 9.97 -3.60 12.15
N ILE A 133 8.90 -4.12 11.54
CA ILE A 133 8.48 -5.52 11.59
C ILE A 133 8.78 -6.26 10.28
N CYS A 134 8.76 -5.55 9.15
CA CYS A 134 9.07 -6.13 7.85
C CYS A 134 10.49 -6.71 7.87
N ILE A 135 10.56 -8.02 7.61
CA ILE A 135 11.70 -8.85 7.97
C ILE A 135 12.88 -8.40 7.12
N ARG A 136 13.89 -7.86 7.82
CA ARG A 136 14.98 -7.00 7.31
C ARG A 136 15.81 -7.51 6.12
N ASP A 137 15.64 -8.74 5.64
CA ASP A 137 16.61 -9.36 4.72
C ASP A 137 16.08 -9.92 3.40
N GLN A 138 14.79 -10.24 3.23
CA GLN A 138 14.32 -10.81 1.95
C GLN A 138 13.88 -9.75 0.92
N PHE A 139 13.38 -8.60 1.37
CA PHE A 139 12.87 -7.55 0.48
C PHE A 139 13.92 -6.57 -0.02
N ARG A 140 15.14 -6.58 0.53
CA ARG A 140 16.27 -5.78 0.01
C ARG A 140 16.66 -6.12 -1.43
N ARG A 141 16.20 -7.26 -1.97
CA ARG A 141 16.57 -7.73 -3.31
C ARG A 141 15.47 -7.58 -4.36
N ASN A 142 14.19 -7.51 -3.99
CA ASN A 142 13.09 -7.56 -4.95
C ASN A 142 12.00 -6.54 -4.59
N ASN A 143 12.34 -5.25 -4.68
CA ASN A 143 11.42 -4.12 -4.46
C ASN A 143 10.54 -3.96 -5.68
N ASN A 144 9.30 -4.39 -5.54
CA ASN A 144 8.35 -4.28 -6.64
C ASN A 144 7.08 -3.56 -6.21
N GLY A 145 7.04 -2.83 -5.08
CA GLY A 145 5.87 -2.09 -4.60
C GLY A 145 4.54 -2.79 -4.90
N ILE A 146 3.78 -2.30 -5.88
CA ILE A 146 2.52 -2.92 -6.32
C ILE A 146 2.69 -4.38 -6.78
N GLY A 147 3.74 -4.70 -7.53
CA GLY A 147 4.07 -6.07 -7.95
C GLY A 147 4.44 -7.01 -6.79
N GLU A 148 4.61 -6.53 -5.55
CA GLU A 148 4.68 -7.40 -4.37
C GLU A 148 3.31 -7.89 -3.92
N MET A 149 2.21 -7.20 -4.27
CA MET A 149 0.84 -7.63 -3.94
C MET A 149 0.50 -9.00 -4.54
N ASP A 150 1.15 -9.36 -5.63
CA ASP A 150 0.94 -10.64 -6.32
C ASP A 150 1.74 -11.80 -5.70
N ARG A 151 2.57 -11.55 -4.67
CA ARG A 151 3.39 -12.57 -4.01
C ARG A 151 2.69 -13.19 -2.79
N ILE A 152 2.41 -14.49 -2.87
CA ILE A 152 1.95 -15.30 -1.73
C ILE A 152 3.17 -15.84 -0.96
N LEU A 153 3.51 -15.21 0.17
CA LEU A 153 4.61 -15.60 1.05
C LEU A 153 4.18 -16.67 2.05
N LYS A 154 4.95 -17.74 2.27
CA LYS A 154 4.64 -18.81 3.25
C LYS A 154 4.64 -18.29 4.69
N LEU A 155 3.63 -18.71 5.48
CA LEU A 155 3.32 -18.19 6.81
C LEU A 155 3.80 -19.08 7.97
N ASN A 156 4.09 -18.46 9.10
CA ASN A 156 4.16 -19.11 10.42
C ASN A 156 2.94 -18.66 11.25
N TRP A 157 2.05 -19.60 11.59
CA TRP A 157 0.65 -19.34 11.96
C TRP A 157 0.45 -18.58 13.29
N TYR A 158 1.37 -18.71 14.25
CA TYR A 158 1.26 -18.11 15.59
C TYR A 158 1.36 -16.56 15.61
N ARG A 159 1.72 -15.91 14.49
CA ARG A 159 1.81 -14.44 14.38
C ARG A 159 0.55 -13.79 13.76
N LEU A 160 -0.48 -14.57 13.44
CA LEU A 160 -1.62 -14.11 12.64
C LEU A 160 -2.77 -13.48 13.43
N ALA A 161 -3.02 -13.94 14.66
CA ALA A 161 -4.26 -13.63 15.40
C ALA A 161 -4.53 -12.12 15.60
N PRO A 162 -3.55 -11.27 15.95
CA PRO A 162 -3.80 -9.83 16.12
C PRO A 162 -4.20 -9.13 14.81
N HIS A 163 -3.65 -9.56 13.68
CA HIS A 163 -3.91 -8.96 12.37
C HIS A 163 -5.30 -9.31 11.85
N LEU A 164 -5.74 -10.54 12.09
CA LEU A 164 -7.09 -11.00 11.70
C LEU A 164 -8.17 -10.16 12.37
N LYS A 165 -8.01 -9.82 13.65
CA LYS A 165 -8.96 -8.92 14.34
C LYS A 165 -9.00 -7.54 13.67
N GLN A 166 -7.84 -6.93 13.41
CA GLN A 166 -7.78 -5.60 12.80
C GLN A 166 -8.42 -5.57 11.40
N ILE A 167 -8.08 -6.54 10.56
CA ILE A 167 -8.64 -6.66 9.21
C ILE A 167 -10.14 -6.97 9.28
N GLY A 168 -10.53 -7.87 10.20
CA GLY A 168 -11.93 -8.20 10.46
C GLY A 168 -12.74 -6.99 10.89
N ASP A 169 -12.21 -6.15 11.78
CA ASP A 169 -12.83 -4.91 12.25
C ASP A 169 -13.01 -3.90 11.10
N MET A 170 -12.02 -3.80 10.20
CA MET A 170 -12.07 -2.93 9.02
C MET A 170 -13.20 -3.31 8.06
N VAL A 171 -13.42 -4.61 7.82
CA VAL A 171 -14.45 -5.11 6.89
C VAL A 171 -15.79 -5.42 7.59
N ARG A 172 -15.86 -5.26 8.91
CA ARG A 172 -17.01 -5.64 9.73
C ARG A 172 -18.28 -4.93 9.28
N GLY A 173 -19.38 -5.68 9.24
CA GLY A 173 -20.70 -5.16 8.88
C GLY A 173 -20.91 -4.93 7.38
N GLY A 174 -19.90 -5.18 6.54
CA GLY A 174 -20.03 -5.31 5.08
C GLY A 174 -20.48 -4.08 4.30
N ARG A 175 -20.57 -2.92 4.96
CA ARG A 175 -20.96 -1.66 4.33
C ARG A 175 -19.76 -0.94 3.71
N ARG A 176 -18.62 -0.96 4.40
CA ARG A 176 -17.34 -0.38 3.96
C ARG A 176 -16.51 -1.45 3.23
N PHE A 177 -15.63 -1.01 2.33
CA PHE A 177 -14.67 -1.88 1.64
C PHE A 177 -15.34 -3.04 0.89
N GLN A 178 -16.42 -2.79 0.17
CA GLN A 178 -17.18 -3.85 -0.51
C GLN A 178 -16.38 -4.56 -1.61
N ASN A 179 -15.49 -3.80 -2.27
CA ASN A 179 -14.64 -4.30 -3.35
C ASN A 179 -13.32 -4.90 -2.87
N LEU A 180 -12.97 -4.74 -1.58
CA LEU A 180 -11.69 -5.16 -1.04
C LEU A 180 -11.60 -6.68 -1.02
N ASN A 181 -10.76 -7.27 -1.87
CA ASN A 181 -10.60 -8.72 -1.98
C ASN A 181 -9.31 -9.22 -1.33
N GLN A 182 -8.32 -8.34 -1.15
CA GLN A 182 -7.00 -8.71 -0.64
C GLN A 182 -6.44 -7.65 0.31
N VAL A 183 -5.90 -8.11 1.43
CA VAL A 183 -5.14 -7.29 2.38
C VAL A 183 -3.80 -7.95 2.64
N MET A 184 -2.73 -7.21 2.46
CA MET A 184 -1.40 -7.58 2.89
C MET A 184 -0.98 -6.72 4.08
N TYR A 185 -0.69 -7.35 5.21
CA TYR A 185 -0.33 -6.64 6.43
C TYR A 185 0.93 -7.24 7.03
N ASN A 186 1.99 -6.44 7.17
CA ASN A 186 3.31 -6.88 7.62
C ASN A 186 3.76 -8.16 6.90
N GLU A 187 3.70 -8.14 5.57
CA GLU A 187 4.09 -9.26 4.69
C GLU A 187 3.13 -10.48 4.74
N PHE A 188 2.01 -10.39 5.46
CA PHE A 188 1.03 -11.47 5.54
C PHE A 188 -0.17 -11.18 4.65
N CYS A 189 -0.46 -12.10 3.73
CA CYS A 189 -1.58 -12.00 2.80
C CYS A 189 -2.85 -12.61 3.39
N TYR A 190 -3.96 -11.88 3.26
CA TYR A 190 -5.31 -12.29 3.62
C TYR A 190 -6.26 -12.01 2.46
N LEU A 191 -7.12 -12.98 2.16
CA LEU A 191 -8.25 -12.84 1.26
C LEU A 191 -9.49 -12.46 2.05
N ILE A 192 -10.33 -11.62 1.46
CA ILE A 192 -11.64 -11.27 2.02
C ILE A 192 -12.71 -11.95 1.20
N GLU A 193 -13.23 -13.05 1.74
CA GLU A 193 -14.32 -13.79 1.13
C GLU A 193 -15.67 -13.29 1.64
N ARG A 194 -16.62 -13.14 0.74
CA ARG A 194 -17.97 -12.69 1.04
C ARG A 194 -18.95 -13.66 0.43
N SER A 195 -19.58 -14.49 1.26
CA SER A 195 -20.69 -15.32 0.81
C SER A 195 -22.00 -14.52 0.78
N THR A 196 -22.14 -13.54 1.68
CA THR A 196 -23.20 -12.52 1.68
C THR A 196 -22.65 -11.18 2.17
N LYS A 197 -23.47 -10.12 2.17
CA LYS A 197 -23.07 -8.82 2.75
C LYS A 197 -22.77 -8.89 4.25
N GLU A 198 -23.39 -9.84 4.96
CA GLU A 198 -23.25 -9.97 6.41
C GLU A 198 -22.28 -11.09 6.80
N ASN A 199 -22.01 -12.02 5.88
CA ASN A 199 -21.09 -13.13 6.08
C ASN A 199 -19.78 -12.91 5.34
N ILE A 200 -18.82 -12.32 6.07
CA ILE A 200 -17.49 -11.96 5.59
C ILE A 200 -16.46 -12.78 6.36
N SER A 201 -15.59 -13.46 5.63
CA SER A 201 -14.49 -14.25 6.17
C SER A 201 -13.15 -13.66 5.75
N VAL A 202 -12.21 -13.60 6.71
CA VAL A 202 -10.83 -13.17 6.46
C VAL A 202 -9.95 -14.41 6.49
N ILE A 203 -9.39 -14.78 5.34
CA ILE A 203 -8.71 -16.07 5.15
C ILE A 203 -7.24 -15.82 4.79
N PRO A 204 -6.27 -16.26 5.60
CA PRO A 204 -4.87 -16.20 5.21
C PRO A 204 -4.61 -16.92 3.87
N CYS A 205 -3.93 -16.25 2.94
CA CYS A 205 -3.70 -16.77 1.57
C CYS A 205 -2.91 -18.09 1.52
N ASN A 206 -2.27 -18.50 2.62
CA ASN A 206 -1.48 -19.73 2.69
C ASN A 206 -2.24 -20.98 3.09
N LEU A 207 -3.50 -20.87 3.53
CA LEU A 207 -4.32 -22.04 3.85
C LEU A 207 -4.47 -22.99 2.65
N PHE A 208 -4.50 -22.45 1.43
CA PHE A 208 -4.64 -23.23 0.20
C PHE A 208 -3.34 -23.87 -0.32
N ARG A 209 -2.21 -23.68 0.37
CA ARG A 209 -0.91 -24.26 -0.03
C ARG A 209 -0.43 -25.40 0.86
N SER A 210 -0.95 -25.54 2.06
CA SER A 210 -0.71 -26.70 2.91
C SER A 210 -1.94 -27.58 2.87
N ASN A 211 -1.77 -28.89 2.63
CA ASN A 211 -2.83 -29.91 2.70
C ASN A 211 -3.36 -30.11 4.16
N THR A 212 -3.41 -29.06 4.96
CA THR A 212 -3.86 -29.05 6.34
C THR A 212 -5.32 -28.64 6.37
N SER A 213 -6.16 -29.51 6.92
CA SER A 213 -7.60 -29.38 7.01
C SER A 213 -8.06 -28.02 7.54
N GLU A 214 -9.01 -27.41 6.82
CA GLU A 214 -9.65 -26.11 7.13
C GLU A 214 -10.28 -26.04 8.53
N SER A 215 -10.60 -27.18 9.15
CA SER A 215 -11.46 -27.28 10.34
C SER A 215 -10.90 -26.60 11.60
N ASP A 216 -9.58 -26.65 11.79
CA ASP A 216 -8.97 -26.21 13.05
C ASP A 216 -8.67 -24.71 13.06
N PHE A 217 -8.57 -24.06 11.90
CA PHE A 217 -8.20 -22.65 11.79
C PHE A 217 -9.41 -21.70 11.94
N VAL A 218 -10.56 -22.07 11.38
CA VAL A 218 -11.77 -21.23 11.35
C VAL A 218 -12.35 -21.04 12.75
N HIS A 219 -12.31 -22.08 13.59
CA HIS A 219 -12.93 -22.06 14.92
C HIS A 219 -12.18 -21.22 15.96
N THR A 220 -10.85 -21.03 15.84
CA THR A 220 -10.06 -20.36 16.89
C THR A 220 -9.86 -18.88 16.65
N CYS A 221 -9.98 -18.39 15.40
CA CYS A 221 -9.61 -17.02 15.05
C CYS A 221 -10.80 -16.09 14.69
N LEU A 222 -11.95 -16.63 14.26
CA LEU A 222 -13.11 -15.82 13.88
C LEU A 222 -14.18 -15.71 14.96
N TYR A 223 -14.14 -16.58 15.98
CA TYR A 223 -15.07 -16.60 17.10
C TYR A 223 -14.32 -16.84 18.43
N PRO A 224 -13.72 -15.81 19.05
CA PRO A 224 -13.35 -15.87 20.46
C PRO A 224 -14.57 -15.87 21.38
#